data_AF-A0A101DEB2-F1
#
_entry.id   AF-A0A101DEB2-F1
#
_cell.length_a   1.000
_cell.length_b   1.000
_cell.length_c   1.000
_cell.angle_alpha   90.00
_cell.angle_beta   90.00
_cell.angle_gamma   90.00
#
_symmetry.space_group_name_H-M   'P 1'
#
loop_
_entity.id
_entity.type
_entity.pdbx_description
1 polymer ?
#
loop_
_entity_poly.entity_id
_entity_poly.type
_entity_poly.pdbx_seq_one_letter_code
_entity_poly.pdbx_strand_id
1 'polypeptide(L)' 'MTKTISISDDVYEMLVKIKGKRSFSEVIRELVKKEGNFDLLMVAFGTRSEEEVEKLKREMKEVEEWMQSLCNH' A
#
# COMPACT_ATOMS: atom_id res chain seq x y z
N MET A 1 -13.91 14.31 16.47
CA MET A 1 -13.73 15.56 15.72
C MET A 1 -13.31 15.24 14.31
N THR A 2 -13.90 15.89 13.32
CA THR A 2 -13.47 15.79 11.92
C THR A 2 -12.25 16.66 11.67
N LYS A 3 -11.31 16.17 10.87
CA LYS A 3 -10.13 16.89 10.40
C LYS A 3 -10.05 16.71 8.89
N THR A 4 -9.75 17.77 8.17
CA THR A 4 -9.60 17.75 6.71
C THR A 4 -8.11 17.67 6.38
N ILE A 5 -7.77 16.80 5.44
CA ILE A 5 -6.43 16.70 4.86
C ILE A 5 -6.56 16.88 3.35
N SER A 6 -5.56 17.48 2.74
CA SER A 6 -5.43 17.56 1.28
C SER A 6 -4.46 16.48 0.81
N ILE A 7 -4.79 15.83 -0.30
CA ILE A 7 -3.98 14.81 -0.95
C ILE A 7 -3.95 15.10 -2.44
N SER A 8 -2.98 14.53 -3.15
CA SER A 8 -2.93 14.61 -4.61
C SER A 8 -4.04 13.76 -5.25
N ASP A 9 -4.42 14.13 -6.47
CA ASP A 9 -5.54 13.53 -7.19
C ASP A 9 -5.32 12.03 -7.44
N ASP A 10 -4.09 11.62 -7.75
CA ASP A 10 -3.70 10.22 -7.92
C ASP A 10 -3.93 9.38 -6.65
N VAL A 11 -3.56 9.91 -5.49
CA VAL A 11 -3.79 9.25 -4.19
C VAL A 11 -5.28 9.17 -3.88
N TYR A 12 -6.04 10.20 -4.22
CA TYR A 12 -7.51 10.18 -4.07
C TYR A 12 -8.13 9.06 -4.92
N GLU A 13 -7.75 8.96 -6.20
CA GLU A 13 -8.25 7.92 -7.10
C GLU A 13 -7.91 6.51 -6.61
N MET A 14 -6.69 6.32 -6.10
CA MET A 14 -6.27 5.06 -5.48
C MET A 14 -7.17 4.71 -4.28
N LEU A 15 -7.41 5.66 -3.38
CA LEU A 15 -8.26 5.42 -2.21
C LEU A 15 -9.72 5.16 -2.60
N VAL A 16 -10.24 5.79 -3.65
CA VAL A 16 -11.59 5.54 -4.18
C VAL A 16 -11.74 4.09 -4.63
N LYS A 17 -10.75 3.55 -5.36
CA LYS A 17 -10.75 2.14 -5.80
C LYS A 17 -10.75 1.16 -4.63
N ILE A 18 -9.99 1.46 -3.57
CA ILE A 18 -9.88 0.62 -2.36
C ILE A 18 -11.15 0.66 -1.51
N LYS A 19 -11.71 1.87 -1.37
CA LYS A 19 -12.83 2.15 -0.48
C LYS A 19 -14.04 1.32 -0.84
N GLY A 20 -14.38 1.21 -2.12
CA GLY A 20 -15.62 0.58 -2.56
C GLY A 20 -16.83 1.19 -1.81
N LYS A 21 -17.53 0.39 -1.01
CA LYS A 21 -18.68 0.85 -0.20
C LYS A 21 -18.32 1.37 1.21
N ARG A 22 -17.07 1.26 1.65
CA ARG A 22 -16.61 1.64 3.00
C ARG A 22 -16.39 3.14 3.11
N SER A 23 -16.02 3.67 4.27
CA SER A 23 -15.57 5.06 4.44
C SER A 23 -14.06 5.20 4.22
N PHE A 24 -13.61 6.41 3.84
CA PHE A 24 -12.16 6.68 3.73
C PHE A 24 -11.44 6.50 5.08
N SER A 25 -12.09 6.90 6.18
CA SER A 25 -11.51 6.77 7.52
C SER A 25 -11.33 5.30 7.93
N GLU A 26 -12.21 4.39 7.51
CA GLU A 26 -12.03 2.96 7.74
C GLU A 26 -10.85 2.41 6.94
N VAL A 27 -10.76 2.76 5.66
CA VAL A 27 -9.64 2.35 4.79
C VAL A 27 -8.30 2.84 5.37
N ILE A 28 -8.21 4.13 5.70
CA ILE A 28 -6.99 4.72 6.28
C ILE A 28 -6.66 4.04 7.62
N ARG A 29 -7.66 3.74 8.45
CA ARG A 29 -7.44 3.05 9.73
C ARG A 29 -6.94 1.63 9.53
N GLU A 30 -7.45 0.90 8.55
CA GLU A 30 -6.95 -0.44 8.21
C GLU A 30 -5.51 -0.39 7.69
N LEU A 31 -5.20 0.57 6.82
CA LEU A 31 -3.85 0.79 6.29
C LEU A 31 -2.85 1.14 7.40
N VAL A 32 -3.25 1.99 8.36
CA VAL A 32 -2.39 2.40 9.49
C VAL A 32 -2.29 1.31 10.55
N LYS A 33 -3.36 0.56 10.83
CA LYS A 33 -3.32 -0.56 11.80
C LYS A 33 -2.57 -1.78 11.28
N LYS A 34 -2.50 -1.96 9.96
CA LYS A 34 -1.70 -2.98 9.30
C LYS A 34 -0.33 -2.41 8.94
N GLU A 35 0.50 -2.14 9.95
CA GLU A 35 1.94 -2.28 9.70
C GLU A 35 2.17 -3.70 9.16
N GLY A 36 2.36 -3.85 7.86
CA GLY A 36 2.84 -5.11 7.27
C GLY A 36 1.86 -5.96 6.45
N ASN A 37 0.77 -5.46 5.87
CA ASN A 37 0.05 -6.28 4.87
C ASN A 37 -0.12 -5.62 3.50
N PHE A 38 0.99 -5.71 2.78
CA PHE A 38 1.21 -5.38 1.38
C PHE A 38 0.17 -5.98 0.41
N ASP A 39 -0.52 -7.05 0.80
CA ASP A 39 -1.57 -7.68 -0.02
C ASP A 39 -2.76 -6.75 -0.26
N LEU A 40 -3.06 -5.83 0.67
CA LEU A 40 -4.15 -4.86 0.47
C LEU A 40 -3.78 -3.81 -0.58
N LEU A 41 -2.49 -3.44 -0.68
CA LEU A 41 -1.98 -2.58 -1.75
C LEU A 41 -1.99 -3.33 -3.08
N MET A 42 -1.59 -4.60 -3.12
CA MET A 42 -1.65 -5.46 -4.33
C MET A 42 -3.07 -5.58 -4.90
N VAL A 43 -4.08 -5.82 -4.05
CA VAL A 43 -5.49 -5.89 -4.47
C VAL A 43 -6.00 -4.53 -4.90
N ALA A 44 -5.57 -3.46 -4.23
CA ALA A 44 -5.93 -2.07 -4.52
C ALA A 44 -5.42 -1.56 -5.87
N PHE A 45 -4.19 -1.93 -6.23
CA PHE A 45 -3.54 -1.48 -7.46
C PHE A 45 -4.14 -2.09 -8.72
N GLY A 46 -5.03 -3.08 -8.58
CA GLY A 46 -5.91 -3.54 -9.65
C GLY A 46 -5.18 -3.85 -10.95
N THR A 47 -4.81 -5.11 -11.14
CA THR A 47 -4.16 -5.68 -12.34
C THR A 47 -2.65 -5.45 -12.43
N ARG A 48 -1.92 -6.42 -11.90
CA ARG A 48 -0.62 -6.84 -12.40
C ARG A 48 -0.79 -8.35 -12.66
N SER A 49 -0.32 -8.89 -13.78
CA SER A 49 -0.36 -10.34 -13.99
C SER A 49 0.33 -11.06 -12.82
N GLU A 50 0.06 -12.35 -12.58
CA GLU A 50 0.78 -13.09 -11.52
C GLU A 50 2.30 -12.91 -11.61
N GLU A 51 2.82 -12.78 -12.84
CA GLU A 51 4.22 -12.53 -13.13
C GLU A 51 4.71 -11.16 -12.64
N GLU A 52 3.91 -10.11 -12.84
CA GLU A 52 4.26 -8.76 -12.37
C GLU A 52 4.13 -8.61 -10.84
N VAL A 53 3.18 -9.32 -10.23
CA VAL A 53 3.03 -9.43 -8.77
C VAL A 53 4.26 -10.12 -8.18
N GLU A 54 4.69 -11.22 -8.78
CA GLU A 54 5.85 -11.98 -8.36
C GLU A 54 7.16 -11.18 -8.54
N LYS A 55 7.28 -10.42 -9.64
CA LYS A 55 8.39 -9.50 -9.89
C LYS A 55 8.48 -8.41 -8.82
N LEU A 56 7.36 -7.78 -8.50
CA LEU A 56 7.31 -6.73 -7.48
C LEU A 56 7.67 -7.27 -6.09
N LYS A 57 7.20 -8.48 -5.74
CA LYS A 57 7.58 -9.14 -4.48
C LYS A 57 9.08 -9.39 -4.38
N ARG A 58 9.75 -9.77 -5.48
CA ARG A 58 11.21 -9.97 -5.52
C ARG A 58 11.97 -8.66 -5.34
N GLU A 59 11.63 -7.65 -6.13
CA GLU A 59 12.29 -6.34 -6.06
C GLU A 59 12.21 -5.74 -4.65
N MET A 60 11.09 -5.95 -3.96
CA MET A 60 10.95 -5.51 -2.58
C MET A 60 11.77 -6.30 -1.56
N LYS A 61 11.85 -7.63 -1.71
CA LYS A 61 12.67 -8.48 -0.83
C LYS A 61 14.15 -8.08 -0.96
N GLU A 62 14.59 -7.78 -2.17
CA GLU A 62 15.94 -7.28 -2.44
C GLU A 62 16.18 -5.92 -1.76
N VAL A 63 15.21 -5.00 -1.82
CA VAL A 63 15.30 -3.70 -1.11
C VAL A 63 15.32 -3.89 0.40
N GLU A 64 14.51 -4.81 0.95
CA GLU A 64 14.49 -5.12 2.38
C GLU A 64 15.83 -5.71 2.85
N GLU A 65 16.36 -6.69 2.14
CA GLU A 65 17.66 -7.31 2.41
C GLU A 65 18.80 -6.28 2.28
N TRP A 66 18.73 -5.40 1.28
CA TRP A 66 19.68 -4.29 1.13
C TRP A 66 19.63 -3.33 2.32
N MET A 67 18.44 -2.89 2.75
CA MET A 67 18.30 -2.04 3.94
C MET A 67 18.80 -2.73 5.21
N GLN A 68 18.54 -4.02 5.39
CA GLN A 68 19.06 -4.79 6.53
C GLN A 68 20.58 -4.89 6.50
N SER A 69 21.19 -5.02 5.31
CA SER A 69 22.65 -5.03 5.15
C SER A 69 23.30 -3.70 5.53
N LEU A 70 22.58 -2.57 5.36
CA LEU A 70 23.04 -1.24 5.74
C LEU A 70 22.93 -0.95 7.24
N CYS A 71 22.02 -1.63 7.94
CA CYS A 71 21.77 -1.44 9.37
C CYS A 71 22.61 -2.34 10.28
N ASN A 72 23.31 -3.35 9.74
CA ASN A 72 24.14 -4.31 10.48
C ASN A 72 25.63 -3.91 10.56
N HIS A 73 25.94 -2.61 10.60
CA HIS A 73 27.31 -2.09 10.74
C HIS A 73 27.49 -1.16 11.93
#